data_AF-A0A5D3KZI5-F1
#
_entry.id   AF-A0A5D3KZI5-F1
#
_cell.length_a   1.000
_cell.length_b   1.000
_cell.length_c   1.000
_cell.angle_alpha   90.00
_cell.angle_beta   90.00
_cell.angle_gamma   90.00
#
_symmetry.space_group_name_H-M   'P 1'
#
loop_
_entity.id
_entity.type
_entity.pdbx_description
1 polymer ?
#
loop_
_entity_poly.entity_id
_entity_poly.type
_entity_poly.pdbx_seq_one_letter_code
_entity_poly.pdbx_strand_id
1 'polypeptide(L)'
;MRPMQAAVFTQPGRALDIVDGIEIDDPRPGEVLVRIRYCGVCHSDLSIIDGTLPFPTPAILGHEASGTIAALGPGVTGFAEGAPVVLSMRPPCGHCYWCVRNEPVLCAETAGPPGSGEPRAWHEGKPITRGFRLGAFAEYALVEASGVALVPDAVPLDAAAVVGCAIQTGIGSVTNVAKTEPGATAAVIGLGGVGLAVIQGLVLSGAATIIGLDPVAERRDRAVALGATLALDSADADLMTRVLAATGRIGCDYVFDTVSSTQTTQLASGILRAGGKVVLIGVTGEPQSLGMSSMDLVMRQKSVVGSFLGNCHSQRDLPKYLALCSAGRLDLAALVTAIRPLSEINVAMSELRAGKGVRTVLSI
;
A
#
# COMPACT_ATOMS: atom_id res chain seq x y z
N MET A 1 27.71 10.82 -6.37
CA MET A 1 26.48 11.54 -6.78
C MET A 1 26.18 11.25 -8.24
N ARG A 2 24.92 10.93 -8.56
CA ARG A 2 24.50 10.60 -9.94
C ARG A 2 23.33 11.50 -10.35
N PRO A 3 23.40 12.21 -11.49
CA PRO A 3 22.28 12.97 -12.02
C PRO A 3 21.19 12.03 -12.55
N MET A 4 19.92 12.42 -12.38
CA MET A 4 18.75 11.68 -12.83
C MET A 4 17.58 12.61 -13.13
N GLN A 5 16.60 12.09 -13.86
CA GLN A 5 15.28 12.69 -14.00
C GLN A 5 14.35 12.28 -12.85
N ALA A 6 13.51 13.20 -12.39
CA ALA A 6 12.46 12.92 -11.40
C ALA A 6 11.21 13.80 -11.62
N ALA A 7 10.06 13.34 -11.10
CA ALA A 7 8.87 14.15 -10.94
C ALA A 7 8.87 14.81 -9.54
N VAL A 8 8.96 16.13 -9.51
CA VAL A 8 9.13 16.93 -8.30
C VAL A 8 7.80 17.57 -7.89
N PHE A 9 7.44 17.36 -6.64
CA PHE A 9 6.37 18.04 -5.94
C PHE A 9 6.90 19.35 -5.34
N THR A 10 6.38 20.47 -5.84
CA THR A 10 6.81 21.81 -5.42
C THR A 10 5.84 22.46 -4.44
N GLN A 11 4.53 22.26 -4.62
CA GLN A 11 3.48 22.73 -3.71
C GLN A 11 2.14 22.01 -3.95
N PRO A 12 1.26 21.94 -2.93
CA PRO A 12 -0.08 21.39 -3.08
C PRO A 12 -0.91 22.02 -4.21
N GLY A 13 -1.79 21.24 -4.83
CA GLY A 13 -2.72 21.66 -5.88
C GLY A 13 -2.08 21.93 -7.25
N ARG A 14 -0.77 21.68 -7.40
CA ARG A 14 -0.05 21.82 -8.67
C ARG A 14 0.29 20.44 -9.25
N ALA A 15 0.43 20.42 -10.57
CA ALA A 15 1.03 19.30 -11.27
C ALA A 15 2.48 19.09 -10.81
N LEU A 16 2.97 17.85 -10.89
CA LEU A 16 4.37 17.53 -10.64
C LEU A 16 5.22 18.01 -11.82
N ASP A 17 6.38 18.58 -11.50
CA ASP A 17 7.34 19.09 -12.49
C ASP A 17 8.32 17.96 -12.86
N ILE A 18 8.48 17.67 -14.16
CA ILE A 18 9.55 16.76 -14.61
C ILE A 18 10.86 17.55 -14.65
N VAL A 19 11.82 17.16 -13.83
CA VAL A 19 13.08 17.86 -13.60
C VAL A 19 14.25 16.93 -13.89
N ASP A 20 15.19 17.40 -14.72
CA ASP A 20 16.48 16.75 -14.96
C ASP A 20 17.54 17.25 -13.99
N GLY A 21 18.66 16.54 -13.86
CA GLY A 21 19.80 17.00 -13.05
C GLY A 21 19.56 16.91 -11.53
N ILE A 22 18.59 16.10 -11.10
CA ILE A 22 18.45 15.72 -9.69
C ILE A 22 19.63 14.81 -9.34
N GLU A 23 20.35 15.11 -8.27
CA GLU A 23 21.48 14.30 -7.83
C GLU A 23 21.09 13.46 -6.62
N ILE A 24 21.44 12.17 -6.64
CA ILE A 24 21.31 11.29 -5.48
C ILE A 24 22.69 10.85 -4.97
N ASP A 25 22.84 10.79 -3.64
CA ASP A 25 24.06 10.36 -2.99
C ASP A 25 24.38 8.89 -3.28
N ASP A 26 25.67 8.54 -3.14
CA ASP A 26 26.10 7.14 -3.13
C ASP A 26 25.68 6.45 -1.82
N PRO A 27 25.44 5.11 -1.83
CA PRO A 27 24.96 4.40 -0.66
C PRO A 27 26.01 4.30 0.44
N ARG A 28 25.60 4.56 1.69
CA ARG A 28 26.37 4.38 2.91
C ARG A 28 26.21 2.95 3.45
N PRO A 29 26.98 2.54 4.49
CA PRO A 29 26.76 1.24 5.10
C PRO A 29 25.29 1.03 5.50
N GLY A 30 24.74 -0.13 5.16
CA GLY A 30 23.32 -0.45 5.36
C GLY A 30 22.38 0.00 4.24
N GLU A 31 22.84 0.83 3.30
CA GLU A 31 22.01 1.37 2.22
C GLU A 31 22.24 0.65 0.88
N VAL A 32 21.22 0.73 0.01
CA VAL A 32 21.24 0.22 -1.35
C VAL A 32 20.73 1.32 -2.28
N LEU A 33 21.43 1.54 -3.39
CA LEU A 33 20.94 2.35 -4.48
C LEU A 33 20.23 1.44 -5.48
N VAL A 34 18.99 1.76 -5.83
CA VAL A 34 18.15 0.99 -6.74
C VAL A 34 17.84 1.85 -7.95
N ARG A 35 18.09 1.31 -9.15
CA ARG A 35 17.57 1.87 -10.40
C ARG A 35 16.10 1.49 -10.50
N ILE A 36 15.21 2.47 -10.36
CA ILE A 36 13.78 2.25 -10.46
C ILE A 36 13.43 1.92 -11.90
N ARG A 37 12.55 0.94 -12.08
CA ARG A 37 12.00 0.55 -13.39
C ARG A 37 10.51 0.79 -13.44
N TYR A 38 9.84 0.57 -12.31
CA TYR A 38 8.41 0.78 -12.20
C TYR A 38 8.03 1.37 -10.84
N CYS A 39 7.06 2.29 -10.83
CA CYS A 39 6.46 2.82 -9.60
C CYS A 39 4.94 2.97 -9.76
N GLY A 40 4.18 2.32 -8.90
CA GLY A 40 2.73 2.49 -8.80
C GLY A 40 2.34 3.89 -8.34
N VAL A 41 1.22 4.39 -8.85
CA VAL A 41 0.57 5.63 -8.39
C VAL A 41 -0.46 5.28 -7.33
N CYS A 42 -0.27 5.81 -6.12
CA CYS A 42 -1.11 5.51 -4.96
C CYS A 42 -1.89 6.73 -4.47
N HIS A 43 -3.05 6.50 -3.84
CA HIS A 43 -3.86 7.56 -3.23
C HIS A 43 -3.09 8.34 -2.16
N SER A 44 -2.13 7.72 -1.46
CA SER A 44 -1.30 8.43 -0.48
C SER A 44 -0.39 9.48 -1.14
N ASP A 45 0.12 9.23 -2.35
CA ASP A 45 0.86 10.26 -3.10
C ASP A 45 -0.10 11.37 -3.56
N LEU A 46 -1.29 10.98 -4.06
CA LEU A 46 -2.33 11.92 -4.49
C LEU A 46 -2.79 12.84 -3.33
N SER A 47 -2.95 12.30 -2.12
CA SER A 47 -3.33 13.09 -0.94
C SER A 47 -2.29 14.14 -0.58
N ILE A 48 -1.00 13.88 -0.83
CA ILE A 48 0.06 14.89 -0.65
C ILE A 48 -0.05 15.97 -1.75
N ILE A 49 -0.21 15.53 -3.01
CA ILE A 49 -0.34 16.43 -4.16
C ILE A 49 -1.54 17.35 -4.02
N ASP A 50 -2.67 16.83 -3.52
CA ASP A 50 -3.90 17.59 -3.30
C ASP A 50 -3.87 18.43 -2.01
N GLY A 51 -2.83 18.32 -1.19
CA GLY A 51 -2.68 19.06 0.07
C GLY A 51 -3.52 18.52 1.22
N THR A 52 -4.17 17.36 1.04
CA THR A 52 -4.91 16.65 2.07
C THR A 52 -3.98 16.11 3.16
N LEU A 53 -2.76 15.70 2.79
CA LEU A 53 -1.70 15.36 3.73
C LEU A 53 -0.56 16.38 3.62
N PRO A 54 -0.17 17.05 4.72
CA PRO A 54 0.95 17.99 4.70
C PRO A 54 2.26 17.24 4.44
N PHE A 55 3.10 17.80 3.57
CA PHE A 55 4.40 17.21 3.22
C PHE A 55 5.43 18.31 2.94
N PRO A 56 6.71 18.15 3.36
CA PRO A 56 7.77 19.10 3.06
C PRO A 56 7.99 19.27 1.55
N THR A 57 8.30 20.48 1.10
CA THR A 57 8.63 20.78 -0.29
C THR A 57 10.00 21.46 -0.41
N PRO A 58 10.71 21.29 -1.54
CA PRO A 58 10.41 20.37 -2.65
C PRO A 58 10.61 18.90 -2.26
N ALA A 59 9.87 18.00 -2.92
CA ALA A 59 9.96 16.56 -2.69
C ALA A 59 9.84 15.73 -3.97
N ILE A 60 10.43 14.54 -3.98
CA ILE A 60 10.14 13.50 -4.97
C ILE A 60 9.24 12.48 -4.27
N LEU A 61 8.03 12.24 -4.78
CA LEU A 61 7.09 11.28 -4.19
C LEU A 61 7.27 9.87 -4.77
N GLY A 62 6.33 8.96 -4.51
CA GLY A 62 6.38 7.59 -5.01
C GLY A 62 7.01 6.61 -4.02
N HIS A 63 6.27 5.53 -3.73
CA HIS A 63 6.62 4.59 -2.67
C HIS A 63 6.23 3.12 -2.96
N GLU A 64 5.65 2.86 -4.12
CA GLU A 64 5.17 1.54 -4.53
C GLU A 64 6.02 1.07 -5.72
N ALA A 65 7.29 0.72 -5.47
CA ALA A 65 8.32 0.68 -6.51
C ALA A 65 9.10 -0.63 -6.61
N SER A 66 9.50 -0.96 -7.83
CA SER A 66 10.37 -2.07 -8.18
C SER A 66 11.45 -1.62 -9.16
N GLY A 67 12.55 -2.37 -9.20
CA GLY A 67 13.70 -2.03 -10.02
C GLY A 67 14.82 -3.03 -9.92
N THR A 68 16.04 -2.57 -10.15
CA THR A 68 17.25 -3.39 -10.05
C THR A 68 18.29 -2.69 -9.18
N ILE A 69 19.05 -3.45 -8.40
CA ILE A 69 20.13 -2.88 -7.58
C ILE A 69 21.18 -2.25 -8.48
N ALA A 70 21.50 -0.98 -8.21
CA ALA A 70 22.47 -0.19 -8.96
C ALA A 70 23.80 -0.01 -8.24
N ALA A 71 23.81 -0.05 -6.90
CA ALA A 71 25.01 -0.07 -6.07
C ALA A 71 24.65 -0.54 -4.65
N LEU A 72 25.63 -1.15 -3.97
CA LEU A 72 25.52 -1.59 -2.58
C LEU A 72 26.40 -0.71 -1.68
N GLY A 73 25.86 -0.32 -0.54
CA GLY A 73 26.65 0.31 0.52
C GLY A 73 27.65 -0.66 1.14
N PRO A 74 28.74 -0.17 1.75
CA PRO A 74 29.73 -1.04 2.38
C PRO A 74 29.10 -1.96 3.44
N GLY A 75 29.43 -3.26 3.39
CA GLY A 75 28.93 -4.26 4.34
C GLY A 75 27.52 -4.77 4.08
N VAL A 76 26.81 -4.27 3.06
CA VAL A 76 25.53 -4.86 2.64
C VAL A 76 25.80 -6.22 1.98
N THR A 77 25.05 -7.24 2.42
CA THR A 77 25.15 -8.62 1.93
C THR A 77 23.77 -9.15 1.53
N GLY A 78 23.72 -10.31 0.86
CA GLY A 78 22.45 -10.94 0.42
C GLY A 78 21.88 -10.38 -0.88
N PHE A 79 22.59 -9.45 -1.51
CA PHE A 79 22.18 -8.77 -2.73
C PHE A 79 23.35 -8.69 -3.73
N ALA A 80 23.03 -8.54 -5.01
CA ALA A 80 24.00 -8.29 -6.07
C ALA A 80 23.52 -7.14 -6.97
N GLU A 81 24.44 -6.38 -7.54
CA GLU A 81 24.11 -5.40 -8.58
C GLU A 81 23.40 -6.08 -9.75
N GLY A 82 22.40 -5.40 -10.32
CA GLY A 82 21.52 -5.93 -11.35
C GLY A 82 20.37 -6.80 -10.82
N ALA A 83 20.39 -7.23 -9.55
CA ALA A 83 19.33 -8.09 -9.01
C ALA A 83 17.98 -7.35 -8.99
N PRO A 84 16.89 -8.00 -9.46
CA PRO A 84 15.54 -7.43 -9.44
C PRO A 84 15.00 -7.36 -8.01
N VAL A 85 14.42 -6.22 -7.64
CA VAL A 85 13.96 -5.94 -6.27
C VAL A 85 12.66 -5.16 -6.23
N VAL A 86 11.95 -5.29 -5.10
CA VAL A 86 10.85 -4.43 -4.68
C VAL A 86 11.17 -3.75 -3.36
N LEU A 87 10.66 -2.53 -3.17
CA LEU A 87 10.98 -1.66 -2.05
C LEU A 87 9.78 -1.49 -1.11
N SER A 88 10.05 -1.41 0.20
CA SER A 88 9.06 -1.06 1.22
C SER A 88 9.43 0.25 1.91
N MET A 89 8.44 1.12 2.11
CA MET A 89 8.61 2.43 2.75
C MET A 89 8.88 2.40 4.27
N ARG A 90 8.74 1.23 4.91
CA ARG A 90 9.04 1.04 6.34
C ARG A 90 10.05 -0.08 6.55
N PRO A 91 11.33 0.18 6.25
CA PRO A 91 12.39 -0.74 6.63
C PRO A 91 12.39 -0.93 8.16
N PRO A 92 12.35 -2.16 8.68
CA PRO A 92 12.56 -2.41 10.09
C PRO A 92 14.05 -2.31 10.43
N CYS A 93 14.39 -1.68 11.57
CA CYS A 93 15.76 -1.70 12.10
C CYS A 93 16.11 -3.02 12.82
N GLY A 94 15.10 -3.80 13.22
CA GLY A 94 15.29 -5.10 13.86
C GLY A 94 15.63 -5.07 15.36
N HIS A 95 15.97 -3.91 15.94
CA HIS A 95 16.45 -3.83 17.33
C HIS A 95 15.68 -2.87 18.25
N CYS A 96 14.84 -1.96 17.72
CA CYS A 96 14.08 -1.03 18.56
C CYS A 96 12.88 -1.71 19.25
N TYR A 97 12.27 -1.03 20.24
CA TYR A 97 11.13 -1.53 21.03
C TYR A 97 10.04 -2.18 20.18
N TRP A 98 9.63 -1.54 19.09
CA TRP A 98 8.59 -2.06 18.20
C TRP A 98 9.06 -3.23 17.34
N CYS A 99 10.27 -3.15 16.78
CA CYS A 99 10.81 -4.21 15.92
C CYS A 99 10.92 -5.54 16.67
N VAL A 100 11.46 -5.53 17.90
CA VAL A 100 11.62 -6.77 18.70
C VAL A 100 10.28 -7.35 19.18
N ARG A 101 9.19 -6.56 19.09
CA ARG A 101 7.82 -6.98 19.40
C ARG A 101 7.01 -7.37 18.17
N ASN A 102 7.64 -7.48 17.00
CA ASN A 102 6.99 -7.78 15.73
C ASN A 102 5.95 -6.72 15.31
N GLU A 103 6.28 -5.45 15.58
CA GLU A 103 5.54 -4.25 15.15
C GLU A 103 6.42 -3.39 14.21
N PRO A 104 6.98 -3.97 13.13
CA PRO A 104 8.03 -3.35 12.32
C PRO A 104 7.62 -2.02 11.68
N VAL A 105 6.33 -1.85 11.37
CA VAL A 105 5.83 -0.63 10.74
C VAL A 105 5.88 0.58 11.70
N LEU A 106 6.04 0.35 13.00
CA LEU A 106 6.21 1.38 14.05
C LEU A 106 7.68 1.57 14.44
N CYS A 107 8.63 1.07 13.64
CA CYS A 107 10.06 1.16 13.92
C CYS A 107 10.53 2.58 14.21
N ALA A 108 11.14 2.81 15.38
CA ALA A 108 11.62 4.12 15.83
C ALA A 108 12.53 4.84 14.82
N GLU A 109 13.40 4.10 14.13
CA GLU A 109 14.40 4.65 13.19
C GLU A 109 13.77 5.10 11.86
N THR A 110 12.64 4.50 11.48
CA THR A 110 11.96 4.79 10.21
C THR A 110 10.61 5.48 10.39
N ALA A 111 10.13 5.60 11.64
CA ALA A 111 8.90 6.25 12.06
C ALA A 111 8.95 7.78 12.21
N GLY A 112 10.09 8.39 11.95
CA GLY A 112 10.21 9.85 11.96
C GLY A 112 9.25 10.54 10.99
N PRO A 113 8.97 11.84 11.21
CA PRO A 113 8.09 12.62 10.35
C PRO A 113 8.62 12.68 8.91
N PRO A 114 7.76 12.96 7.91
CA PRO A 114 8.19 13.25 6.55
C PRO A 114 9.36 14.24 6.47
N GLY A 115 10.38 13.93 5.67
CA GLY A 115 11.57 14.77 5.52
C GLY A 115 12.54 14.75 6.71
N SER A 116 12.31 13.92 7.73
CA SER A 116 13.29 13.70 8.79
C SER A 116 14.52 12.95 8.30
N GLY A 117 15.66 13.24 8.94
CA GLY A 117 16.96 12.66 8.61
C GLY A 117 17.81 13.61 7.76
N GLU A 118 19.02 13.14 7.44
CA GLU A 118 19.94 13.90 6.60
C GLU A 118 19.45 13.91 5.13
N PRO A 119 19.52 15.05 4.42
CA PRO A 119 19.23 15.09 2.98
C PRO A 119 20.19 14.19 2.20
N ARG A 120 19.64 13.44 1.23
CA ARG A 120 20.40 12.50 0.38
C ARG A 120 20.08 12.65 -1.11
N ALA A 121 19.30 13.67 -1.45
CA ALA A 121 18.94 14.03 -2.81
C ALA A 121 18.99 15.55 -2.94
N TRP A 122 19.45 16.03 -4.10
CA TRP A 122 19.82 17.42 -4.33
C TRP A 122 19.36 17.89 -5.70
N HIS A 123 19.11 19.19 -5.82
CA HIS A 123 18.93 19.86 -7.11
C HIS A 123 19.59 21.22 -7.01
N GLU A 124 20.57 21.48 -7.90
CA GLU A 124 21.35 22.72 -7.90
C GLU A 124 21.96 23.04 -6.52
N GLY A 125 22.47 22.02 -5.83
CA GLY A 125 23.08 22.13 -4.50
C GLY A 125 22.08 22.37 -3.34
N LYS A 126 20.77 22.36 -3.59
CA LYS A 126 19.72 22.48 -2.56
C LYS A 126 19.11 21.11 -2.26
N PRO A 127 18.80 20.80 -0.99
CA PRO A 127 18.22 19.52 -0.62
C PRO A 127 16.80 19.35 -1.16
N ILE A 128 16.47 18.14 -1.61
CA ILE A 128 15.12 17.70 -1.98
C ILE A 128 14.70 16.55 -1.07
N THR A 129 13.44 16.61 -0.60
CA THR A 129 12.88 15.58 0.28
C THR A 129 12.57 14.31 -0.50
N ARG A 130 12.96 13.14 0.04
CA ARG A 130 12.55 11.83 -0.49
C ARG A 130 11.24 11.37 0.14
N GLY A 131 10.18 11.38 -0.65
CA GLY A 131 8.84 10.93 -0.32
C GLY A 131 8.84 9.52 0.25
N PHE A 132 8.20 9.32 1.41
CA PHE A 132 8.14 8.01 2.07
C PHE A 132 9.49 7.31 2.26
N ARG A 133 10.59 8.09 2.34
CA ARG A 133 11.99 7.61 2.37
C ARG A 133 12.47 6.88 1.10
N LEU A 134 11.67 6.88 0.04
CA LEU A 134 12.00 6.29 -1.26
C LEU A 134 12.24 7.41 -2.28
N GLY A 135 11.19 8.16 -2.62
CA GLY A 135 11.19 9.12 -3.73
C GLY A 135 11.31 8.40 -5.08
N ALA A 136 10.42 7.42 -5.33
CA ALA A 136 10.52 6.52 -6.47
C ALA A 136 9.88 7.03 -7.77
N PHE A 137 9.31 8.23 -7.81
CA PHE A 137 9.02 8.93 -9.06
C PHE A 137 10.30 9.56 -9.64
N ALA A 138 11.37 8.79 -9.69
CA ALA A 138 12.71 9.15 -10.16
C ALA A 138 13.46 7.90 -10.64
N GLU A 139 14.47 8.07 -11.48
CA GLU A 139 15.22 6.93 -12.05
C GLU A 139 16.00 6.13 -11.00
N TYR A 140 16.34 6.74 -9.86
CA TYR A 140 17.00 6.05 -8.75
C TYR A 140 16.35 6.37 -7.41
N ALA A 141 16.32 5.37 -6.53
CA ALA A 141 16.00 5.55 -5.12
C ALA A 141 17.12 4.97 -4.25
N LEU A 142 17.52 5.73 -3.24
CA LEU A 142 18.43 5.27 -2.20
C LEU A 142 17.60 4.82 -1.00
N VAL A 143 17.80 3.60 -0.52
CA VAL A 143 16.97 3.00 0.54
C VAL A 143 17.80 2.16 1.51
N GLU A 144 17.24 1.89 2.69
CA GLU A 144 17.82 0.92 3.63
C GLU A 144 17.69 -0.49 3.08
N ALA A 145 18.75 -1.30 3.19
CA ALA A 145 18.78 -2.68 2.71
C ALA A 145 17.69 -3.55 3.34
N SER A 146 17.28 -3.28 4.59
CA SER A 146 16.19 -4.00 5.25
C SER A 146 14.82 -3.73 4.64
N GLY A 147 14.66 -2.68 3.82
CA GLY A 147 13.45 -2.36 3.09
C GLY A 147 13.36 -3.02 1.71
N VAL A 148 14.37 -3.80 1.31
CA VAL A 148 14.51 -4.39 -0.03
C VAL A 148 14.20 -5.88 0.03
N ALA A 149 13.43 -6.37 -0.95
CA ALA A 149 13.23 -7.80 -1.17
C ALA A 149 13.54 -8.17 -2.64
N LEU A 150 14.19 -9.31 -2.84
CA LEU A 150 14.48 -9.87 -4.17
C LEU A 150 13.19 -10.32 -4.85
N VAL A 151 13.03 -9.97 -6.12
CA VAL A 151 11.92 -10.39 -6.98
C VAL A 151 12.37 -11.62 -7.77
N PRO A 152 11.68 -12.77 -7.68
CA PRO A 152 11.99 -13.93 -8.49
C PRO A 152 11.81 -13.65 -9.99
N ASP A 153 12.63 -14.27 -10.85
CA ASP A 153 12.61 -14.05 -12.31
C ASP A 153 11.23 -14.28 -12.95
N ALA A 154 10.41 -15.14 -12.35
CA ALA A 154 9.05 -15.45 -12.81
C ALA A 154 8.04 -14.30 -12.58
N VAL A 155 8.40 -13.27 -11.81
CA VAL A 155 7.50 -12.16 -11.45
C VAL A 155 7.92 -10.90 -12.24
N PRO A 156 7.10 -10.43 -13.19
CA PRO A 156 7.34 -9.17 -13.89
C PRO A 156 7.49 -7.98 -12.94
N LEU A 157 8.45 -7.10 -13.20
CA LEU A 157 8.76 -5.98 -12.29
C LEU A 157 7.62 -4.95 -12.21
N ASP A 158 6.89 -4.71 -13.29
CA ASP A 158 5.71 -3.84 -13.32
C ASP A 158 4.63 -4.32 -12.34
N ALA A 159 4.37 -5.63 -12.30
CA ALA A 159 3.49 -6.25 -11.31
C ALA A 159 4.13 -6.30 -9.91
N ALA A 160 5.44 -6.53 -9.80
CA ALA A 160 6.12 -6.56 -8.50
C ALA A 160 6.05 -5.22 -7.75
N ALA A 161 5.94 -4.08 -8.46
CA ALA A 161 5.88 -2.75 -7.87
C ALA A 161 4.77 -2.62 -6.82
N VAL A 162 3.59 -3.23 -7.06
CA VAL A 162 2.44 -3.16 -6.14
C VAL A 162 2.67 -3.90 -4.81
N VAL A 163 3.72 -4.73 -4.71
CA VAL A 163 4.11 -5.43 -3.48
C VAL A 163 4.57 -4.46 -2.40
N GLY A 164 5.24 -3.37 -2.81
CA GLY A 164 5.79 -2.36 -1.92
C GLY A 164 4.77 -1.50 -1.18
N CYS A 165 3.48 -1.59 -1.51
CA CYS A 165 2.43 -0.92 -0.74
C CYS A 165 1.09 -1.66 -0.77
N ALA A 166 0.38 -1.68 -1.90
CA ALA A 166 -0.98 -2.22 -1.98
C ALA A 166 -1.10 -3.65 -1.44
N ILE A 167 -0.25 -4.56 -1.93
CA ILE A 167 -0.29 -5.99 -1.58
C ILE A 167 0.14 -6.22 -0.14
N GLN A 168 1.25 -5.64 0.32
CA GLN A 168 1.66 -5.81 1.71
C GLN A 168 0.64 -5.22 2.69
N THR A 169 0.02 -4.10 2.32
CA THR A 169 -1.04 -3.48 3.13
C THR A 169 -2.26 -4.37 3.19
N GLY A 170 -2.78 -4.82 2.04
CA GLY A 170 -4.02 -5.61 1.99
C GLY A 170 -3.84 -6.99 2.62
N ILE A 171 -2.87 -7.78 2.14
CA ILE A 171 -2.65 -9.14 2.65
C ILE A 171 -2.20 -9.12 4.10
N GLY A 172 -1.29 -8.21 4.48
CA GLY A 172 -0.85 -8.09 5.87
C GLY A 172 -1.98 -7.67 6.81
N SER A 173 -2.94 -6.85 6.34
CA SER A 173 -4.14 -6.53 7.13
C SER A 173 -4.95 -7.79 7.45
N VAL A 174 -5.04 -8.73 6.51
CA VAL A 174 -5.73 -10.02 6.72
C VAL A 174 -4.93 -10.94 7.64
N THR A 175 -3.65 -11.17 7.32
CA THR A 175 -2.86 -12.23 7.98
C THR A 175 -2.22 -11.79 9.29
N ASN A 176 -1.74 -10.54 9.37
CA ASN A 176 -0.95 -10.06 10.50
C ASN A 176 -1.80 -9.30 11.52
N VAL A 177 -2.79 -8.52 11.04
CA VAL A 177 -3.62 -7.64 11.88
C VAL A 177 -4.95 -8.30 12.26
N ALA A 178 -5.76 -8.67 11.26
CA ALA A 178 -7.04 -9.34 11.51
C ALA A 178 -6.82 -10.74 12.08
N LYS A 179 -5.79 -11.43 11.55
CA LYS A 179 -5.51 -12.86 11.75
C LYS A 179 -6.72 -13.69 11.35
N THR A 180 -7.21 -13.45 10.13
CA THR A 180 -8.40 -14.12 9.61
C THR A 180 -8.23 -15.63 9.60
N GLU A 181 -9.21 -16.32 10.18
CA GLU A 181 -9.24 -17.76 10.32
C GLU A 181 -9.87 -18.42 9.07
N PRO A 182 -9.45 -19.65 8.71
CA PRO A 182 -10.14 -20.44 7.70
C PRO A 182 -11.63 -20.63 8.03
N GLY A 183 -12.49 -20.52 7.02
CA GLY A 183 -13.94 -20.60 7.18
C GLY A 183 -14.63 -19.27 7.53
N ALA A 184 -13.86 -18.19 7.76
CA ALA A 184 -14.43 -16.90 8.13
C ALA A 184 -15.29 -16.27 7.02
N THR A 185 -16.24 -15.45 7.44
CA THR A 185 -17.02 -14.54 6.60
C THR A 185 -16.46 -13.12 6.72
N ALA A 186 -16.05 -12.53 5.61
CA ALA A 186 -15.45 -11.20 5.60
C ALA A 186 -16.05 -10.28 4.54
N ALA A 187 -16.11 -8.98 4.84
CA ALA A 187 -16.44 -7.95 3.87
C ALA A 187 -15.26 -6.99 3.67
N VAL A 188 -15.14 -6.45 2.46
CA VAL A 188 -14.13 -5.46 2.07
C VAL A 188 -14.83 -4.24 1.49
N ILE A 189 -14.68 -3.08 2.14
CA ILE A 189 -15.21 -1.80 1.68
C ILE A 189 -14.11 -1.05 0.93
N GLY A 190 -14.42 -0.71 -0.33
CA GLY A 190 -13.47 -0.16 -1.29
C GLY A 190 -12.67 -1.26 -1.98
N LEU A 191 -12.77 -1.35 -3.31
CA LEU A 191 -12.11 -2.35 -4.16
C LEU A 191 -11.05 -1.71 -5.07
N GLY A 192 -10.32 -0.73 -4.53
CA GLY A 192 -9.07 -0.24 -5.12
C GLY A 192 -7.92 -1.23 -4.95
N GLY A 193 -6.68 -0.79 -5.17
CA GLY A 193 -5.50 -1.68 -5.13
C GLY A 193 -5.35 -2.43 -3.80
N VAL A 194 -5.52 -1.72 -2.68
CA VAL A 194 -5.47 -2.32 -1.33
C VAL A 194 -6.66 -3.24 -1.08
N GLY A 195 -7.87 -2.85 -1.48
CA GLY A 195 -9.08 -3.66 -1.30
C GLY A 195 -8.99 -5.01 -2.03
N LEU A 196 -8.51 -4.99 -3.27
CA LEU A 196 -8.32 -6.22 -4.04
C LEU A 196 -7.17 -7.07 -3.49
N ALA A 197 -6.15 -6.45 -2.90
CA ALA A 197 -5.15 -7.18 -2.13
C ALA A 197 -5.73 -7.84 -0.85
N VAL A 198 -6.68 -7.20 -0.17
CA VAL A 198 -7.43 -7.81 0.94
C VAL A 198 -8.24 -9.02 0.45
N ILE A 199 -8.94 -8.92 -0.68
CA ILE A 199 -9.69 -10.05 -1.28
C ILE A 199 -8.77 -11.26 -1.48
N GLN A 200 -7.61 -11.05 -2.13
CA GLN A 200 -6.64 -12.14 -2.34
C GLN A 200 -6.08 -12.67 -1.01
N GLY A 201 -5.82 -11.79 -0.03
CA GLY A 201 -5.42 -12.20 1.32
C GLY A 201 -6.45 -13.09 2.00
N LEU A 202 -7.74 -12.78 1.85
CA LEU A 202 -8.84 -13.57 2.40
C LEU A 202 -8.94 -14.95 1.75
N VAL A 203 -8.76 -15.03 0.43
CA VAL A 203 -8.67 -16.31 -0.30
C VAL A 203 -7.48 -17.14 0.21
N LEU A 204 -6.31 -16.52 0.36
CA LEU A 204 -5.10 -17.17 0.88
C LEU A 204 -5.27 -17.66 2.33
N SER A 205 -6.06 -16.97 3.15
CA SER A 205 -6.42 -17.36 4.51
C SER A 205 -7.55 -18.41 4.58
N GLY A 206 -8.18 -18.76 3.46
CA GLY A 206 -9.25 -19.74 3.40
C GLY A 206 -10.60 -19.24 3.94
N ALA A 207 -10.88 -17.95 3.83
CA ALA A 207 -12.21 -17.41 4.14
C ALA A 207 -13.28 -18.08 3.26
N ALA A 208 -14.42 -18.45 3.86
CA ALA A 208 -15.50 -19.16 3.14
C ALA A 208 -16.42 -18.21 2.37
N THR A 209 -16.63 -17.01 2.90
CA THR A 209 -17.49 -15.98 2.31
C THR A 209 -16.73 -14.67 2.26
N ILE A 210 -16.58 -14.10 1.06
CA ILE A 210 -15.83 -12.87 0.81
C ILE A 210 -16.72 -11.91 0.04
N ILE A 211 -17.14 -10.82 0.70
CA ILE A 211 -18.07 -9.83 0.14
C ILE A 211 -17.29 -8.56 -0.21
N GLY A 212 -17.18 -8.22 -1.49
CA GLY A 212 -16.57 -6.96 -1.96
C GLY A 212 -17.60 -5.85 -2.15
N LEU A 213 -17.33 -4.65 -1.65
CA LEU A 213 -18.25 -3.50 -1.70
C LEU A 213 -17.55 -2.30 -2.36
N ASP A 214 -18.02 -1.88 -3.54
CA ASP A 214 -17.48 -0.72 -4.27
C ASP A 214 -18.53 -0.17 -5.24
N PRO A 215 -18.57 1.16 -5.51
CA PRO A 215 -19.53 1.72 -6.45
C PRO A 215 -19.18 1.44 -7.93
N VAL A 216 -17.93 1.09 -8.24
CA VAL A 216 -17.46 0.89 -9.62
C VAL A 216 -17.63 -0.57 -10.03
N ALA A 217 -18.48 -0.82 -11.04
CA ALA A 217 -18.78 -2.16 -11.52
C ALA A 217 -17.52 -2.96 -11.94
N GLU A 218 -16.60 -2.34 -12.69
CA GLU A 218 -15.36 -2.98 -13.13
C GLU A 218 -14.50 -3.49 -11.95
N ARG A 219 -14.49 -2.76 -10.82
CA ARG A 219 -13.77 -3.17 -9.61
C ARG A 219 -14.45 -4.35 -8.92
N ARG A 220 -15.78 -4.38 -8.95
CA ARG A 220 -16.58 -5.52 -8.45
C ARG A 220 -16.31 -6.79 -9.27
N ASP A 221 -16.30 -6.67 -10.60
CA ASP A 221 -16.01 -7.80 -11.49
C ASP A 221 -14.60 -8.37 -11.24
N ARG A 222 -13.61 -7.49 -11.08
CA ARG A 222 -12.24 -7.89 -10.72
C ARG A 222 -12.15 -8.51 -9.33
N ALA A 223 -12.92 -8.03 -8.34
CA ALA A 223 -12.96 -8.68 -7.03
C ALA A 223 -13.49 -10.11 -7.12
N VAL A 224 -14.54 -10.37 -7.91
CA VAL A 224 -15.07 -11.72 -8.15
C VAL A 224 -14.02 -12.60 -8.83
N ALA A 225 -13.34 -12.08 -9.87
CA ALA A 225 -12.25 -12.80 -10.54
C ALA A 225 -11.09 -13.18 -9.60
N LEU A 226 -10.86 -12.36 -8.56
CA LEU A 226 -9.85 -12.59 -7.52
C LEU A 226 -10.33 -13.41 -6.32
N GLY A 227 -11.57 -13.92 -6.37
CA GLY A 227 -12.12 -14.86 -5.39
C GLY A 227 -13.10 -14.27 -4.38
N ALA A 228 -13.60 -13.04 -4.57
CA ALA A 228 -14.78 -12.60 -3.86
C ALA A 228 -15.97 -13.52 -4.21
N THR A 229 -16.66 -14.04 -3.20
CA THR A 229 -17.84 -14.89 -3.40
C THR A 229 -19.06 -14.07 -3.82
N LEU A 230 -19.06 -12.77 -3.49
CA LEU A 230 -20.10 -11.82 -3.83
C LEU A 230 -19.48 -10.42 -3.94
N ALA A 231 -19.88 -9.64 -4.94
CA ALA A 231 -19.56 -8.22 -5.01
C ALA A 231 -20.82 -7.38 -5.19
N LEU A 232 -20.97 -6.33 -4.38
CA LEU A 232 -22.17 -5.50 -4.30
C LEU A 232 -21.83 -4.03 -4.51
N ASP A 233 -22.79 -3.29 -5.07
CA ASP A 233 -22.70 -1.84 -5.14
C ASP A 233 -22.81 -1.24 -3.74
N SER A 234 -21.79 -0.47 -3.32
CA SER A 234 -21.81 0.17 -2.01
C SER A 234 -22.83 1.31 -1.91
N ALA A 235 -23.37 1.78 -3.03
CA ALA A 235 -24.44 2.78 -3.08
C ALA A 235 -25.85 2.15 -3.18
N ASP A 236 -25.97 0.82 -3.19
CA ASP A 236 -27.25 0.12 -3.19
C ASP A 236 -28.04 0.43 -1.91
N ALA A 237 -29.30 0.87 -2.06
CA ALA A 237 -30.18 1.15 -0.93
C ALA A 237 -30.47 -0.10 -0.08
N ASP A 238 -30.44 -1.28 -0.70
CA ASP A 238 -30.67 -2.57 -0.05
C ASP A 238 -29.39 -3.27 0.40
N LEU A 239 -28.23 -2.60 0.33
CA LEU A 239 -26.91 -3.16 0.62
C LEU A 239 -26.88 -3.93 1.94
N MET A 240 -27.37 -3.32 3.03
CA MET A 240 -27.40 -3.92 4.35
C MET A 240 -28.17 -5.25 4.37
N THR A 241 -29.36 -5.26 3.77
CA THR A 241 -30.22 -6.44 3.67
C THR A 241 -29.53 -7.55 2.90
N ARG A 242 -28.86 -7.22 1.79
CA ARG A 242 -28.15 -8.18 0.94
C ARG A 242 -26.93 -8.79 1.63
N VAL A 243 -26.14 -7.97 2.33
CA VAL A 243 -24.99 -8.45 3.12
C VAL A 243 -25.48 -9.35 4.26
N LEU A 244 -26.52 -8.96 4.99
CA LEU A 244 -27.07 -9.80 6.05
C LEU A 244 -27.64 -11.11 5.51
N ALA A 245 -28.32 -11.11 4.37
CA ALA A 245 -28.80 -12.33 3.74
C ALA A 245 -27.65 -13.28 3.35
N ALA A 246 -26.57 -12.73 2.76
CA ALA A 246 -25.38 -13.50 2.39
C ALA A 246 -24.60 -14.07 3.60
N THR A 247 -24.85 -13.55 4.80
CA THR A 247 -24.18 -13.94 6.05
C THR A 247 -25.12 -14.65 7.03
N GLY A 248 -26.23 -15.22 6.55
CA GLY A 248 -27.19 -15.94 7.41
C GLY A 248 -27.85 -15.07 8.48
N ARG A 249 -27.88 -13.74 8.27
CA ARG A 249 -28.30 -12.68 9.20
C ARG A 249 -27.44 -12.58 10.47
N ILE A 250 -26.23 -13.14 10.45
CA ILE A 250 -25.28 -13.06 11.56
C ILE A 250 -24.40 -11.81 11.43
N GLY A 251 -23.98 -11.47 10.20
CA GLY A 251 -22.96 -10.46 9.91
C GLY A 251 -21.57 -11.08 9.71
N CYS A 252 -20.60 -10.26 9.34
CA CYS A 252 -19.23 -10.68 9.03
C CYS A 252 -18.38 -10.83 10.29
N ASP A 253 -17.48 -11.82 10.31
CA ASP A 253 -16.42 -11.97 11.31
C ASP A 253 -15.43 -10.79 11.24
N TYR A 254 -15.08 -10.40 10.02
CA TYR A 254 -14.14 -9.33 9.72
C TYR A 254 -14.74 -8.35 8.71
N VAL A 255 -14.53 -7.05 8.92
CA VAL A 255 -14.79 -6.04 7.89
C VAL A 255 -13.53 -5.20 7.70
N PHE A 256 -13.02 -5.18 6.48
CA PHE A 256 -11.85 -4.40 6.10
C PHE A 256 -12.31 -3.13 5.41
N ASP A 257 -12.03 -1.97 6.01
CA ASP A 257 -12.37 -0.68 5.44
C ASP A 257 -11.12 -0.03 4.84
N THR A 258 -11.06 0.02 3.51
CA THR A 258 -9.93 0.63 2.76
C THR A 258 -10.16 2.10 2.43
N VAL A 259 -11.27 2.68 2.90
CA VAL A 259 -11.63 4.10 2.74
C VAL A 259 -11.48 4.85 4.07
N SER A 260 -11.95 4.26 5.17
CA SER A 260 -11.91 4.80 6.54
C SER A 260 -12.62 6.15 6.71
N SER A 261 -13.73 6.35 6.02
CA SER A 261 -14.62 7.49 6.26
C SER A 261 -15.61 7.18 7.39
N THR A 262 -16.23 8.23 7.95
CA THR A 262 -17.32 8.06 8.93
C THR A 262 -18.44 7.14 8.40
N GLN A 263 -18.84 7.34 7.13
CA GLN A 263 -19.90 6.55 6.50
C GLN A 263 -19.52 5.07 6.33
N THR A 264 -18.30 4.80 5.85
CA THR A 264 -17.84 3.41 5.64
C THR A 264 -17.60 2.70 6.97
N THR A 265 -17.17 3.42 8.01
CA THR A 265 -17.01 2.85 9.35
C THR A 265 -18.36 2.50 9.98
N GLN A 266 -19.39 3.33 9.78
CA GLN A 266 -20.76 3.03 10.22
C GLN A 266 -21.34 1.81 9.49
N LEU A 267 -21.15 1.73 8.17
CA LEU A 267 -21.52 0.55 7.38
C LEU A 267 -20.80 -0.70 7.91
N ALA A 268 -19.49 -0.61 8.12
CA ALA A 268 -18.68 -1.71 8.67
C ALA A 268 -19.22 -2.18 10.02
N SER A 269 -19.54 -1.26 10.92
CA SER A 269 -20.15 -1.58 12.21
C SER A 269 -21.51 -2.29 12.05
N GLY A 270 -22.34 -1.83 11.12
CA GLY A 270 -23.68 -2.37 10.88
C GLY A 270 -23.67 -3.81 10.37
N ILE A 271 -22.73 -4.16 9.49
CA ILE A 271 -22.61 -5.50 8.90
C ILE A 271 -21.73 -6.45 9.71
N LEU A 272 -21.11 -5.97 10.79
CA LEU A 272 -20.27 -6.79 11.67
C LEU A 272 -21.11 -7.57 12.68
N ARG A 273 -20.80 -8.86 12.85
CA ARG A 273 -21.43 -9.67 13.90
C ARG A 273 -20.98 -9.25 15.31
N ALA A 274 -21.69 -9.73 16.32
CA ALA A 274 -21.18 -9.68 17.70
C ALA A 274 -19.87 -10.47 17.81
N GLY A 275 -18.86 -9.95 18.51
CA GLY A 275 -17.52 -10.54 18.59
C GLY A 275 -16.64 -10.31 17.36
N GLY A 276 -17.12 -9.60 16.33
CA GLY A 276 -16.37 -9.35 15.10
C GLY A 276 -15.34 -8.23 15.23
N LYS A 277 -14.52 -8.08 14.18
CA LYS A 277 -13.46 -7.06 14.09
C LYS A 277 -13.57 -6.21 12.82
N VAL A 278 -13.58 -4.89 12.99
CA VAL A 278 -13.35 -3.93 11.91
C VAL A 278 -11.85 -3.63 11.84
N VAL A 279 -11.28 -3.68 10.63
CA VAL A 279 -9.90 -3.30 10.34
C VAL A 279 -9.90 -2.07 9.45
N LEU A 280 -9.49 -0.93 10.02
CA LEU A 280 -9.37 0.33 9.30
C LEU A 280 -8.00 0.40 8.63
N ILE A 281 -8.01 0.56 7.30
CA ILE A 281 -6.80 0.56 6.46
C ILE A 281 -6.65 1.89 5.71
N GLY A 282 -7.77 2.46 5.26
CA GLY A 282 -7.78 3.75 4.55
C GLY A 282 -7.18 4.87 5.40
N VAL A 283 -6.49 5.80 4.76
CA VAL A 283 -5.90 6.99 5.38
C VAL A 283 -6.69 8.22 4.94
N THR A 284 -7.15 9.01 5.90
CA THR A 284 -7.85 10.28 5.65
C THR A 284 -6.96 11.46 6.05
N GLY A 285 -7.05 12.59 5.34
CA GLY A 285 -6.26 13.78 5.68
C GLY A 285 -6.81 14.58 6.86
N GLU A 286 -8.08 14.40 7.19
CA GLU A 286 -8.72 15.03 8.34
C GLU A 286 -9.15 13.99 9.37
N PRO A 287 -9.12 14.32 10.68
CA PRO A 287 -9.67 13.47 11.72
C PRO A 287 -11.14 13.11 11.42
N GLN A 288 -11.43 11.82 11.34
CA GLN A 288 -12.78 11.31 11.17
C GLN A 288 -13.33 10.82 12.50
N SER A 289 -14.62 11.03 12.73
CA SER A 289 -15.33 10.28 13.77
C SER A 289 -15.62 8.88 13.24
N LEU A 290 -15.39 7.84 14.05
CA LEU A 290 -15.71 6.48 13.64
C LEU A 290 -17.22 6.23 13.54
N GLY A 291 -18.06 7.07 14.19
CA GLY A 291 -19.50 6.91 14.17
C GLY A 291 -19.99 5.58 14.79
N MET A 292 -19.16 4.91 15.60
CA MET A 292 -19.47 3.62 16.22
C MET A 292 -20.01 3.81 17.64
N SER A 293 -21.00 2.99 18.01
CA SER A 293 -21.57 2.97 19.35
C SER A 293 -20.62 2.30 20.34
N SER A 294 -20.19 3.04 21.37
CA SER A 294 -19.40 2.48 22.48
C SER A 294 -20.15 1.38 23.22
N MET A 295 -21.47 1.48 23.32
CA MET A 295 -22.32 0.44 23.89
C MET A 295 -22.26 -0.84 23.05
N ASP A 296 -22.28 -0.76 21.72
CA ASP A 296 -22.14 -1.94 20.87
C ASP A 296 -20.75 -2.57 20.97
N LEU A 297 -19.70 -1.74 21.03
CA LEU A 297 -18.32 -2.24 21.22
C LEU A 297 -18.21 -3.06 22.50
N VAL A 298 -18.77 -2.57 23.61
CA VAL A 298 -18.73 -3.26 24.92
C VAL A 298 -19.71 -4.43 24.97
N MET A 299 -21.00 -4.18 24.74
CA MET A 299 -22.07 -5.15 24.98
C MET A 299 -22.12 -6.26 23.93
N ARG A 300 -21.67 -6.00 22.70
CA ARG A 300 -21.59 -6.99 21.62
C ARG A 300 -20.15 -7.45 21.35
N GLN A 301 -19.20 -7.07 22.20
CA GLN A 301 -17.78 -7.41 22.10
C GLN A 301 -17.19 -7.15 20.69
N LYS A 302 -17.63 -6.07 20.03
CA LYS A 302 -17.08 -5.68 18.73
C LYS A 302 -15.72 -5.00 18.93
N SER A 303 -14.82 -5.17 17.97
CA SER A 303 -13.48 -4.57 18.01
C SER A 303 -13.20 -3.75 16.76
N VAL A 304 -12.36 -2.73 16.92
CA VAL A 304 -11.86 -1.87 15.84
C VAL A 304 -10.36 -1.75 16.00
N VAL A 305 -9.62 -1.99 14.93
CA VAL A 305 -8.16 -1.88 14.91
C VAL A 305 -7.70 -1.15 13.65
N GLY A 306 -6.61 -0.39 13.76
CA GLY A 306 -5.94 0.20 12.61
C GLY A 306 -4.94 -0.78 12.00
N SER A 307 -4.71 -0.66 10.69
CA SER A 307 -3.69 -1.41 9.97
C SER A 307 -2.87 -0.48 9.09
N PHE A 308 -1.66 -0.16 9.53
CA PHE A 308 -0.69 0.58 8.74
C PHE A 308 0.25 -0.41 8.04
N LEU A 309 0.31 -0.37 6.70
CA LEU A 309 1.14 -1.27 5.89
C LEU A 309 0.95 -2.77 6.21
N GLY A 310 -0.23 -3.15 6.70
CA GLY A 310 -0.53 -4.54 7.05
C GLY A 310 0.35 -5.10 8.18
N ASN A 311 0.96 -4.23 9.00
CA ASN A 311 2.00 -4.60 9.97
C ASN A 311 3.08 -5.52 9.37
N CYS A 312 3.41 -5.32 8.09
CA CYS A 312 4.35 -6.19 7.38
C CYS A 312 5.79 -5.96 7.83
N HIS A 313 6.52 -7.06 8.01
CA HIS A 313 7.97 -7.05 8.11
C HIS A 313 8.53 -7.29 6.70
N SER A 314 9.14 -6.28 6.08
CA SER A 314 9.62 -6.32 4.69
C SER A 314 10.40 -7.60 4.36
N GLN A 315 11.40 -7.97 5.16
CA GLN A 315 12.25 -9.15 4.90
C GLN A 315 11.55 -10.51 5.10
N ARG A 316 10.37 -10.54 5.74
CA ARG A 316 9.60 -11.76 5.95
C ARG A 316 8.44 -11.86 4.95
N ASP A 317 7.69 -10.78 4.82
CA ASP A 317 6.38 -10.80 4.17
C ASP A 317 6.48 -10.56 2.66
N LEU A 318 7.35 -9.65 2.19
CA LEU A 318 7.53 -9.41 0.75
C LEU A 318 8.03 -10.67 0.02
N PRO A 319 9.10 -11.36 0.48
CA PRO A 319 9.52 -12.62 -0.15
C PRO A 319 8.42 -13.68 -0.17
N LYS A 320 7.61 -13.77 0.90
CA LYS A 320 6.46 -14.68 0.97
C LYS A 320 5.42 -14.36 -0.11
N TYR A 321 5.06 -13.09 -0.30
CA TYR A 321 4.09 -12.70 -1.31
C TYR A 321 4.60 -12.94 -2.74
N LEU A 322 5.87 -12.65 -3.00
CA LEU A 322 6.51 -12.93 -4.28
C LEU A 322 6.60 -14.42 -4.58
N ALA A 323 6.87 -15.26 -3.56
CA ALA A 323 6.83 -16.71 -3.68
C ALA A 323 5.41 -17.24 -3.98
N LEU A 324 4.38 -16.69 -3.32
CA LEU A 324 2.98 -17.03 -3.60
C LEU A 324 2.59 -16.64 -5.04
N CYS A 325 3.08 -15.50 -5.53
CA CYS A 325 2.88 -15.10 -6.92
C CYS A 325 3.56 -16.06 -7.90
N SER A 326 4.82 -16.40 -7.63
CA SER A 326 5.57 -17.38 -8.43
C SER A 326 4.91 -18.76 -8.46
N ALA A 327 4.20 -19.13 -7.38
CA ALA A 327 3.43 -20.36 -7.27
C ALA A 327 2.03 -20.29 -7.90
N GLY A 328 1.65 -19.18 -8.54
CA GLY A 328 0.32 -18.97 -9.13
C GLY A 328 -0.81 -18.84 -8.10
N ARG A 329 -0.48 -18.54 -6.85
CA ARG A 329 -1.43 -18.41 -5.73
C ARG A 329 -1.80 -16.96 -5.43
N LEU A 330 -1.09 -16.00 -6.01
CA LEU A 330 -1.31 -14.57 -5.86
C LEU A 330 -1.16 -13.90 -7.24
N ASP A 331 -2.17 -13.13 -7.64
CA ASP A 331 -2.16 -12.40 -8.89
C ASP A 331 -1.84 -10.91 -8.64
N LEU A 332 -0.58 -10.56 -8.85
CA LEU A 332 -0.09 -9.19 -8.76
C LEU A 332 -0.50 -8.38 -9.99
N ALA A 333 -0.45 -9.00 -11.18
CA ALA A 333 -0.73 -8.34 -12.45
C ALA A 333 -2.18 -7.89 -12.52
N ALA A 334 -3.09 -8.65 -11.91
CA ALA A 334 -4.49 -8.28 -11.82
C ALA A 334 -4.68 -6.87 -11.24
N LEU A 335 -3.82 -6.38 -10.34
CA LEU A 335 -3.95 -5.03 -9.76
C LEU A 335 -3.60 -3.93 -10.77
N VAL A 336 -2.70 -4.19 -11.72
CA VAL A 336 -2.18 -3.22 -12.70
C VAL A 336 -3.15 -3.11 -13.87
N THR A 337 -3.77 -1.93 -14.02
CA THR A 337 -4.76 -1.64 -15.08
C THR A 337 -4.20 -0.77 -16.19
N ALA A 338 -3.10 -0.08 -15.94
CA ALA A 338 -2.42 0.75 -16.94
C ALA A 338 -0.93 0.87 -16.63
N ILE A 339 -0.13 1.01 -17.69
CA ILE A 339 1.28 1.39 -17.60
C ILE A 339 1.47 2.68 -18.39
N ARG A 340 2.15 3.66 -17.80
CA ARG A 340 2.43 4.97 -18.42
C ARG A 340 3.88 5.37 -18.22
N PRO A 341 4.53 6.11 -19.12
CA PRO A 341 5.87 6.64 -18.86
C PRO A 341 5.84 7.68 -17.72
N LEU A 342 6.98 7.90 -17.04
CA LEU A 342 7.13 8.95 -16.02
C LEU A 342 6.66 10.33 -16.50
N SER A 343 6.90 10.66 -17.78
CA SER A 343 6.45 11.91 -18.41
C SER A 343 4.91 12.10 -18.38
N GLU A 344 4.14 11.02 -18.22
CA GLU A 344 2.68 11.04 -18.10
C GLU A 344 2.18 10.93 -16.66
N ILE A 345 3.04 11.15 -15.65
CA ILE A 345 2.65 11.04 -14.23
C ILE A 345 1.41 11.88 -13.88
N ASN A 346 1.29 13.09 -14.42
CA ASN A 346 0.14 13.97 -14.15
C ASN A 346 -1.16 13.43 -14.78
N VAL A 347 -1.08 12.70 -15.89
CA VAL A 347 -2.22 11.97 -16.46
C VAL A 347 -2.62 10.84 -15.52
N ALA A 348 -1.66 10.03 -15.06
CA ALA A 348 -1.92 8.95 -14.11
C ALA A 348 -2.57 9.44 -12.81
N MET A 349 -2.10 10.57 -12.26
CA MET A 349 -2.71 11.20 -11.06
C MET A 349 -4.14 11.67 -11.32
N SER A 350 -4.41 12.21 -12.51
CA SER A 350 -5.75 12.67 -12.88
C SER A 350 -6.72 11.51 -13.07
N GLU A 351 -6.27 10.39 -13.65
CA GLU A 351 -7.06 9.16 -13.78
C GLU A 351 -7.38 8.55 -12.42
N LEU A 352 -6.39 8.51 -11.51
CA LEU A 352 -6.59 8.06 -10.14
C LEU A 352 -7.65 8.91 -9.43
N ARG A 353 -7.56 10.24 -9.53
CA ARG A 353 -8.54 11.18 -8.95
C ARG A 353 -9.95 10.98 -9.52
N ALA A 354 -10.04 10.62 -10.80
CA ALA A 354 -11.31 10.29 -11.47
C ALA A 354 -11.82 8.87 -11.17
N GLY A 355 -11.11 8.09 -10.35
CA GLY A 355 -11.49 6.72 -9.99
C GLY A 355 -11.36 5.70 -11.12
N LYS A 356 -10.60 6.01 -12.19
CA LYS A 356 -10.42 5.11 -13.34
C LYS A 356 -9.46 3.97 -13.00
N GLY A 357 -9.83 2.75 -13.38
CA GLY A 357 -9.02 1.55 -13.15
C GLY A 357 -8.74 1.29 -11.67
N VAL A 358 -7.59 0.68 -11.39
CA VAL A 358 -7.16 0.32 -10.04
C VAL A 358 -5.73 0.75 -9.71
N ARG A 359 -4.75 0.35 -10.52
CA ARG A 359 -3.38 0.82 -10.40
C ARG A 359 -2.84 1.18 -11.77
N THR A 360 -2.43 2.43 -11.89
CA THR A 360 -1.52 2.86 -12.95
C THR A 360 -0.10 2.73 -12.41
N VAL A 361 0.76 2.04 -13.17
CA VAL A 361 2.18 1.89 -12.87
C VAL A 361 2.96 2.75 -13.85
N LEU A 362 3.88 3.56 -13.33
CA LEU A 362 4.78 4.35 -14.14
C LEU A 362 5.97 3.48 -14.57
N SER A 363 6.29 3.45 -15.86
CA SER A 363 7.59 2.99 -16.34
C SER A 363 8.59 4.13 -16.24
N ILE A 364 9.67 3.89 -15.51
CA ILE A 364 10.77 4.82 -15.27
C ILE A 364 11.97 4.42 -16.11
#